data_AF-A0A942E2S6-F1
#
_entry.id   AF-A0A942E2S6-F1
#
_cell.length_a   1.000
_cell.length_b   1.000
_cell.length_c   1.000
_cell.angle_alpha   90.00
_cell.angle_beta   90.00
_cell.angle_gamma   90.00
#
_symmetry.space_group_name_H-M   'P 1'
#
loop_
_entity.id
_entity.type
_entity.pdbx_description
1 polymer ?
#
loop_
_entity_poly.entity_id
_entity_poly.type
_entity_poly.pdbx_seq_one_letter_code
_entity_poly.pdbx_strand_id
1 'polypeptide(L)'
;MTEDRKKDAREKITLGGLVVKAGLRQADRAFLLGVLLEAGTVRVGSAEHHRLKVKGGMAFRRDRMKGAEAADAGSPVSDGSETTNGE
;
A
#
# COMPACT_ATOMS: atom_id res chain seq x y z
N MET A 1 -22.20 -16.80 -11.88
CA MET A 1 -21.88 -15.84 -10.80
C MET A 1 -22.32 -14.46 -11.27
N THR A 2 -23.21 -13.80 -10.55
CA THR A 2 -23.76 -12.48 -10.92
C THR A 2 -22.69 -11.38 -10.80
N GLU A 3 -22.75 -10.37 -11.67
CA GLU A 3 -21.78 -9.26 -11.71
C GLU A 3 -21.70 -8.51 -10.36
N ASP A 4 -22.83 -8.38 -9.66
CA ASP A 4 -22.90 -7.75 -8.33
C ASP A 4 -22.01 -8.45 -7.29
N ARG A 5 -21.97 -9.79 -7.32
CA ARG A 5 -21.11 -10.56 -6.40
C ARG A 5 -19.62 -10.34 -6.70
N LYS A 6 -19.25 -10.14 -7.97
CA LYS A 6 -17.87 -9.84 -8.35
C LYS A 6 -17.46 -8.45 -7.88
N LYS A 7 -18.35 -7.46 -8.01
CA LYS A 7 -18.10 -6.09 -7.55
C LYS A 7 -17.94 -6.02 -6.03
N ASP A 8 -18.85 -6.64 -5.29
CA ASP A 8 -18.80 -6.71 -3.83
C ASP A 8 -17.51 -7.40 -3.33
N ALA A 9 -17.12 -8.52 -3.95
CA ALA A 9 -15.87 -9.20 -3.61
C ALA A 9 -14.64 -8.29 -3.85
N ARG A 10 -14.61 -7.57 -4.97
CA ARG A 10 -13.51 -6.65 -5.30
C ARG A 10 -13.44 -5.46 -4.33
N GLU A 11 -14.57 -4.94 -3.93
CA GLU A 11 -14.65 -3.86 -2.94
C GLU A 11 -14.12 -4.32 -1.58
N LYS A 12 -14.56 -5.49 -1.10
CA LYS A 12 -14.07 -6.09 0.14
C LYS A 12 -12.56 -6.37 0.12
N ILE A 13 -12.04 -6.87 -1.01
CA ILE A 13 -10.59 -7.07 -1.19
C ILE A 13 -9.84 -5.74 -1.12
N THR A 14 -10.37 -4.70 -1.77
CA THR A 14 -9.75 -3.37 -1.78
C THR A 14 -9.70 -2.78 -0.37
N LEU A 15 -10.81 -2.85 0.37
CA LEU A 15 -10.89 -2.37 1.76
C LEU A 15 -9.96 -3.16 2.68
N GLY A 16 -9.91 -4.49 2.55
CA GLY A 16 -8.97 -5.33 3.29
C GLY A 16 -7.50 -5.00 2.99
N GLY A 17 -7.20 -4.63 1.74
CA GLY A 17 -5.87 -4.18 1.32
C GLY A 17 -5.39 -2.91 2.04
N LEU A 18 -6.31 -2.02 2.45
CA LEU A 18 -5.98 -0.81 3.22
C LEU A 18 -5.42 -1.16 4.60
N VAL A 19 -6.00 -2.16 5.26
CA VAL A 19 -5.55 -2.62 6.59
C VAL A 19 -4.13 -3.17 6.52
N VAL A 20 -3.84 -3.97 5.48
CA VAL A 20 -2.49 -4.52 5.26
C VAL A 20 -1.49 -3.40 4.97
N LYS A 21 -1.85 -2.42 4.13
CA LYS A 21 -1.00 -1.27 3.80
C LYS A 21 -0.70 -0.39 5.02
N ALA A 22 -1.64 -0.30 5.96
CA ALA A 22 -1.44 0.38 7.23
C ALA A 22 -0.51 -0.39 8.20
N GLY A 23 -0.04 -1.59 7.83
CA GLY A 23 0.80 -2.44 8.67
C GLY A 23 0.01 -3.19 9.75
N LEU A 24 -1.33 -3.25 9.64
CA LEU A 24 -2.21 -3.77 10.68
C LEU A 24 -2.71 -5.19 10.41
N ARG A 25 -1.98 -5.97 9.58
CA ARG A 25 -2.39 -7.33 9.21
C ARG A 25 -2.58 -8.25 10.43
N GLN A 26 -1.78 -8.06 11.47
CA GLN A 26 -1.82 -8.84 12.70
C GLN A 26 -2.63 -8.15 13.82
N ALA A 27 -3.25 -7.00 13.55
CA ALA A 27 -4.02 -6.29 14.55
C ALA A 27 -5.32 -7.05 14.90
N ASP A 28 -5.77 -6.90 16.13
CA ASP A 28 -7.03 -7.47 16.59
C ASP A 28 -8.22 -6.91 15.78
N ARG A 29 -9.21 -7.76 15.51
CA ARG A 29 -10.35 -7.41 14.66
C ARG A 29 -11.30 -6.43 15.33
N ALA A 30 -11.51 -6.55 16.64
CA ALA A 30 -12.36 -5.63 17.38
C ALA A 30 -11.69 -4.24 17.46
N PHE A 31 -10.36 -4.21 17.65
CA PHE A 31 -9.59 -2.97 17.55
C PHE A 31 -9.77 -2.29 16.19
N LEU A 32 -9.57 -3.03 15.08
CA LEU A 32 -9.73 -2.48 13.74
C LEU A 32 -11.13 -1.91 13.49
N LEU A 33 -12.17 -2.65 13.90
CA LEU A 33 -13.54 -2.18 13.78
C LEU A 33 -13.78 -0.91 14.62
N GLY A 34 -13.26 -0.86 15.85
CA GLY A 34 -13.35 0.31 16.72
C GLY A 34 -12.71 1.56 16.09
N VAL A 35 -11.51 1.43 15.52
CA VAL A 35 -10.84 2.54 14.81
C VAL A 35 -11.66 3.03 13.61
N LEU A 36 -12.26 2.11 12.84
CA LEU A 36 -13.08 2.48 11.69
C LEU A 36 -14.39 3.16 12.09
N LEU A 37 -15.02 2.73 13.19
CA LEU A 37 -16.20 3.38 13.74
C LEU A 37 -15.88 4.81 14.20
N GLU A 38 -14.79 4.98 14.94
CA GLU A 38 -14.29 6.29 15.36
C GLU A 38 -14.05 7.19 14.14
N ALA A 39 -13.36 6.67 13.12
CA ALA A 39 -13.12 7.40 11.87
C ALA A 39 -14.41 7.79 11.13
N GLY A 40 -15.46 6.98 11.22
CA GLY A 40 -16.77 7.26 10.63
C GLY A 40 -17.50 8.43 11.28
N THR A 41 -17.15 8.79 12.52
CA THR A 41 -17.73 9.97 13.19
C THR A 41 -17.09 11.29 12.73
N VAL A 42 -15.93 11.22 12.06
CA VAL A 42 -15.20 12.40 11.61
C VAL A 42 -15.97 13.10 10.48
N ARG A 43 -16.40 14.34 10.73
CA ARG A 43 -17.12 15.14 9.75
C ARG A 43 -16.29 15.36 8.49
N VAL A 44 -16.86 15.03 7.34
CA VAL A 44 -16.26 15.30 6.02
C VAL A 44 -15.97 16.80 5.86
N GLY A 45 -14.76 17.11 5.41
CA GLY A 45 -14.30 18.49 5.22
C GLY A 45 -13.77 19.19 6.48
N SER A 46 -13.85 18.54 7.65
CA SER A 46 -13.16 19.03 8.85
C SER A 46 -11.64 19.01 8.67
N ALA A 47 -10.93 19.78 9.51
CA ALA A 47 -9.48 19.78 9.57
C ALA A 47 -8.93 18.37 9.87
N GLU A 48 -9.60 17.62 10.74
CA GLU A 48 -9.24 16.24 11.04
C GLU A 48 -9.42 15.31 9.84
N HIS A 49 -10.55 15.39 9.13
CA HIS A 49 -10.75 14.65 7.90
C HIS A 49 -9.66 14.96 6.87
N HIS A 50 -9.28 16.24 6.71
CA HIS A 50 -8.19 16.63 5.82
C HIS A 50 -6.84 16.05 6.27
N ARG A 51 -6.50 16.15 7.57
CA ARG A 51 -5.28 15.58 8.14
C ARG A 51 -5.17 14.08 7.87
N LEU A 52 -6.25 13.33 8.14
CA LEU A 52 -6.29 11.89 7.92
C LEU A 52 -6.14 11.54 6.42
N LYS A 53 -6.81 12.29 5.54
CA LYS A 53 -6.69 12.13 4.08
C LYS A 53 -5.26 12.36 3.59
N VAL A 54 -4.60 13.43 4.07
CA VAL A 54 -3.19 13.72 3.72
C VAL A 54 -2.26 12.62 4.21
N LYS A 55 -2.45 12.16 5.46
CA LYS A 55 -1.68 11.04 6.03
C LYS A 55 -1.82 9.75 5.22
N GLY A 56 -3.05 9.39 4.86
CA GLY A 56 -3.32 8.25 3.98
C GLY A 56 -2.66 8.40 2.61
N GLY A 57 -2.78 9.58 1.99
CA GLY A 57 -2.15 9.88 0.71
C GLY A 57 -0.62 9.74 0.73
N MET A 58 0.03 10.14 1.83
CA MET A 58 1.47 9.92 2.01
C MET A 58 1.84 8.44 2.08
N ALA A 59 1.07 7.64 2.83
CA ALA A 59 1.30 6.19 2.92
C ALA A 59 1.19 5.50 1.55
N PHE A 60 0.21 5.90 0.72
CA PHE A 60 0.09 5.40 -0.65
C PHE A 60 1.28 5.76 -1.54
N ARG A 61 1.86 6.96 -1.40
CA ARG A 61 3.04 7.38 -2.19
C ARG A 61 4.30 6.61 -1.80
N ARG A 62 4.54 6.44 -0.50
CA ARG A 62 5.70 5.69 0.01
C ARG A 62 5.74 4.26 -0.52
N ASP A 63 4.59 3.60 -0.57
CA ASP A 63 4.49 2.23 -1.09
C ASP A 63 4.86 2.14 -2.59
N ARG A 64 4.48 3.15 -3.39
CA ARG A 64 4.89 3.23 -4.80
C ARG A 64 6.39 3.43 -4.98
N MET A 65 7.00 4.27 -4.14
CA MET A 65 8.45 4.51 -4.17
C MET A 65 9.23 3.25 -3.78
N LYS A 66 8.80 2.55 -2.72
CA LYS A 66 9.38 1.27 -2.31
C LYS A 66 9.31 0.20 -3.42
N GLY A 67 8.22 0.16 -4.17
CA GLY A 67 8.07 -0.76 -5.31
C GLY A 67 8.97 -0.40 -6.49
N ALA A 68 9.23 0.89 -6.72
CA ALA A 68 10.14 1.36 -7.77
C ALA A 68 11.61 1.10 -7.42
N GLU A 69 12.03 1.33 -6.18
CA GLU A 69 13.38 1.01 -5.70
C GLU A 69 13.69 -0.49 -5.76
N ALA A 70 12.69 -1.35 -5.44
CA ALA A 70 12.84 -2.80 -5.55
C ALA A 70 12.92 -3.31 -7.01
N ALA A 71 12.39 -2.55 -7.98
CA ALA A 71 12.48 -2.89 -9.41
C ALA A 71 13.79 -2.41 -10.05
N ASP A 72 14.40 -1.34 -9.52
CA ASP A 72 15.68 -0.78 -9.99
C ASP A 72 16.90 -1.60 -9.52
N ALA A 73 16.84 -2.19 -8.32
CA ALA A 73 17.89 -3.07 -7.78
C ALA A 73 18.05 -4.43 -8.50
N GLY A 74 17.34 -4.65 -9.61
CA GLY A 74 17.29 -5.91 -10.36
C GLY A 74 18.16 -5.99 -11.62
N SER A 75 19.00 -5.01 -11.93
CA SER A 75 19.96 -5.12 -13.06
C SER A 75 21.32 -5.61 -12.57
N PRO A 76 21.70 -6.90 -12.76
CA PRO A 76 23.08 -7.28 -12.63
C PRO A 76 23.82 -6.62 -13.79
N VAL A 77 24.66 -5.63 -13.48
CA VAL A 77 25.69 -5.17 -14.40
C VAL A 77 26.57 -6.39 -14.65
N SER A 78 26.42 -6.99 -15.83
CA SER A 78 27.32 -8.00 -16.34
C SER A 78 28.68 -7.34 -16.57
N ASP A 79 29.50 -7.36 -15.52
CA ASP A 79 30.93 -7.07 -15.60
C ASP A 79 31.62 -8.30 -16.22
N GLY A 80 31.67 -8.31 -17.54
CA GLY A 80 32.39 -9.29 -18.34
C GLY A 80 33.76 -8.75 -18.74
N SER A 81 34.64 -8.65 -17.75
CA SER A 81 36.11 -8.61 -17.80
C SER A 81 36.77 -8.47 -19.18
N GLU A 82 37.41 -7.32 -19.39
CA GLU A 82 38.67 -7.25 -20.13
C GLU A 82 39.66 -8.27 -19.54
N THR A 83 40.22 -9.14 -20.39
CA THR A 83 41.53 -9.75 -20.12
C THR A 83 42.45 -9.39 -21.27
N THR A 84 43.57 -8.82 -20.85
CA THR A 84 44.63 -8.17 -21.60
C THR A 84 45.61 -9.16 -22.23
N ASN A 85 46.10 -8.82 -23.43
CA ASN A 85 47.39 -9.09 -24.11
C ASN A 85 48.36 -10.21 -23.65
N GLY A 86 49.03 -10.79 -24.67
CA GLY A 86 50.32 -11.53 -24.64
C GLY A 86 50.15 -12.92 -25.22
N GLU A 87 50.80 -13.38 -26.30
CA GLU A 87 52.14 -13.12 -26.87
C GLU A 87 52.14 -13.47 -28.37
#